data_AF-A0A376BMF9-F1
#
_entry.id   AF-A0A376BMF9-F1
#
_cell.length_a   1.000
_cell.length_b   1.000
_cell.length_c   1.000
_cell.angle_alpha   90.00
_cell.angle_beta   90.00
_cell.angle_gamma   90.00
#
_symmetry.space_group_name_H-M   'P 1'
#
loop_
_entity.id
_entity.type
_entity.pdbx_description
1 polymer ?
#
loop_
_entity_poly.entity_id
_entity_poly.type
_entity_poly.pdbx_seq_one_letter_code
_entity_poly.pdbx_strand_id
1 'polypeptide(L)'
;MPHILSKQYYDEFRTVTQLVRFDFIQVQDKFETTLLVKLNSLLLKYILTGSRITLFIEYENGRIKYSIRLYEDNTNLEYTVEIYSYIENENEIRALNNLNFDKNISVYLFNELSCNVAENKLFINGNFNYLNNLNVEIELNNNSNWECIPNFYVIDSGQSSEINLSSNEGMQQEIIAQWIIDYFSDSGRVFFSPRFKKGSEEKELTDIILISQETVCLIESKVISIFNKGTLPNRKKLKENALKNIDKAFKQLKGAVRNIQEQKFDFYTIDNKVINIPICNNFFGIVLISDLDLIISDNLSNDTQKIHNIYKQFQLEFPVFIMDLFELSKISHAANLIDGVNLLESFFKLLANRWNIMQKQDCYILKCLHNKIDDKITITVRAFDKK
;
A
#
# COMPACT_ATOMS: atom_id res chain seq x y z
N MET A 1 8.67 -8.62 20.43
CA MET A 1 9.75 -9.15 19.54
C MET A 1 9.09 -9.35 18.19
N PRO A 2 9.67 -8.89 17.06
CA PRO A 2 8.97 -8.95 15.78
C PRO A 2 8.52 -10.37 15.45
N HIS A 3 7.26 -10.52 15.07
CA HIS A 3 6.77 -11.78 14.54
C HIS A 3 7.31 -11.98 13.12
N ILE A 4 7.99 -13.11 12.92
CA ILE A 4 8.51 -13.52 11.62
C ILE A 4 7.52 -14.51 11.02
N LEU A 5 6.93 -14.16 9.87
CA LEU A 5 6.01 -15.03 9.17
C LEU A 5 6.68 -16.37 8.82
N SER A 6 5.95 -17.47 8.98
CA SER A 6 6.34 -18.76 8.41
C SER A 6 6.50 -18.61 6.89
N LYS A 7 7.30 -19.48 6.25
CA LYS A 7 7.51 -19.42 4.78
C LYS A 7 6.19 -19.39 4.01
N GLN A 8 5.22 -20.21 4.43
CA GLN A 8 3.89 -20.27 3.82
C GLN A 8 3.17 -18.91 3.88
N TYR A 9 3.12 -18.29 5.05
CA TYR A 9 2.47 -16.98 5.19
C TYR A 9 3.27 -15.84 4.57
N TYR A 10 4.60 -15.94 4.55
CA TYR A 10 5.44 -14.92 3.94
C TYR A 10 5.15 -14.77 2.45
N ASP A 11 5.14 -15.89 1.71
CA ASP A 11 4.86 -15.88 0.28
C ASP A 11 3.44 -15.37 0.00
N GLU A 12 2.47 -15.83 0.80
CA GLU A 12 1.08 -15.40 0.67
C GLU A 12 0.93 -13.90 0.93
N PHE A 13 1.41 -13.41 2.08
CA PHE A 13 1.32 -12.00 2.47
C PHE A 13 1.92 -11.12 1.38
N ARG A 14 3.06 -11.48 0.78
CA ARG A 14 3.68 -10.69 -0.30
C ARG A 14 2.83 -10.58 -1.56
N THR A 15 1.97 -11.55 -1.84
CA THR A 15 1.18 -11.59 -3.08
C THR A 15 -0.15 -10.85 -3.00
N VAL A 16 -0.66 -10.63 -1.79
CA VAL A 16 -1.96 -10.01 -1.53
C VAL A 16 -1.84 -8.63 -0.89
N THR A 17 -2.85 -7.79 -1.12
CA THR A 17 -2.90 -6.43 -0.55
C THR A 17 -3.34 -6.46 0.91
N GLN A 18 -4.40 -7.17 1.20
CA GLN A 18 -4.97 -7.25 2.54
C GLN A 18 -5.27 -8.70 2.83
N LEU A 19 -5.01 -9.12 4.06
CA LEU A 19 -5.17 -10.51 4.46
C LEU A 19 -5.39 -10.60 5.96
N VAL A 20 -6.16 -11.59 6.37
CA VAL A 20 -6.25 -12.01 7.76
C VAL A 20 -6.01 -13.51 7.82
N ARG A 21 -5.13 -13.96 8.73
CA ARG A 21 -4.86 -15.37 8.97
C ARG A 21 -4.90 -15.68 10.45
N PHE A 22 -5.51 -16.82 10.80
CA PHE A 22 -5.30 -17.40 12.11
C PHE A 22 -4.01 -18.22 12.10
N ASP A 23 -3.33 -18.29 13.25
CA ASP A 23 -2.23 -19.22 13.45
C ASP A 23 -2.21 -19.73 14.89
N PHE A 24 -1.58 -20.89 15.09
CA PHE A 24 -1.44 -21.54 16.38
C PHE A 24 0.04 -21.73 16.70
N ILE A 25 0.63 -20.71 17.32
CA ILE A 25 2.08 -20.55 17.44
C ILE A 25 2.54 -20.94 18.83
N GLN A 26 3.68 -21.65 18.91
CA GLN A 26 4.34 -21.95 20.18
C GLN A 26 5.19 -20.76 20.65
N VAL A 27 4.83 -20.17 21.79
CA VAL A 27 5.56 -19.10 22.48
C VAL A 27 5.92 -19.60 23.87
N GLN A 28 7.23 -19.74 24.16
CA GLN A 28 7.74 -20.16 25.48
C GLN A 28 7.03 -21.43 26.02
N ASP A 29 7.02 -22.49 25.21
CA ASP A 29 6.39 -23.80 25.51
C ASP A 29 4.86 -23.83 25.63
N LYS A 30 4.18 -22.71 25.33
CA LYS A 30 2.72 -22.66 25.25
C LYS A 30 2.28 -22.33 23.85
N PHE A 31 1.22 -22.99 23.38
CA PHE A 31 0.59 -22.60 22.13
C PHE A 31 -0.43 -21.49 22.38
N GLU A 32 -0.36 -20.43 21.57
CA GLU A 32 -1.27 -19.30 21.62
C GLU A 32 -2.00 -19.14 20.27
N THR A 33 -3.32 -18.93 20.32
CA THR A 33 -4.09 -18.44 19.18
C THR A 33 -3.59 -17.05 18.81
N THR A 34 -3.28 -16.88 17.53
CA THR A 34 -2.73 -15.65 16.98
C THR A 34 -3.52 -15.22 15.76
N LEU A 35 -3.73 -13.92 15.61
CA LEU A 35 -4.30 -13.30 14.42
C LEU A 35 -3.20 -12.49 13.70
N LEU A 36 -2.91 -12.87 12.47
CA LEU A 36 -1.98 -12.17 11.58
C LEU A 36 -2.80 -11.31 10.62
N VAL A 37 -2.56 -9.99 10.62
CA VAL A 37 -3.38 -9.03 9.90
C VAL A 37 -2.51 -8.17 8.99
N LYS A 38 -2.63 -8.33 7.66
CA LYS A 38 -1.98 -7.48 6.67
C LYS A 38 -2.95 -6.43 6.14
N LEU A 39 -2.54 -5.16 6.21
CA LEU A 39 -3.36 -4.03 5.80
C LEU A 39 -2.52 -2.94 5.11
N ASN A 40 -3.19 -1.99 4.45
CA ASN A 40 -2.54 -0.76 4.00
C ASN A 40 -2.22 0.14 5.21
N SER A 41 -1.27 1.04 5.03
CA SER A 41 -0.83 2.01 6.03
C SER A 41 -2.00 2.83 6.59
N LEU A 42 -3.02 3.15 5.78
CA LEU A 42 -4.17 3.90 6.27
C LEU A 42 -4.97 3.12 7.33
N LEU A 43 -5.35 1.88 7.05
CA LEU A 43 -6.13 1.03 7.95
C LEU A 43 -5.33 0.63 9.20
N LEU A 44 -4.02 0.42 9.05
CA LEU A 44 -3.13 0.23 10.19
C LEU A 44 -3.19 1.42 11.13
N LYS A 45 -3.16 2.64 10.59
CA LYS A 45 -3.29 3.86 11.40
C LYS A 45 -4.64 3.92 12.10
N TYR A 46 -5.74 3.57 11.43
CA TYR A 46 -7.05 3.48 12.07
C TYR A 46 -7.01 2.55 13.30
N ILE A 47 -6.46 1.35 13.16
CA ILE A 47 -6.29 0.39 14.26
C ILE A 47 -5.47 0.99 15.41
N LEU A 48 -4.30 1.55 15.09
CA LEU A 48 -3.38 2.14 16.08
C LEU A 48 -4.00 3.33 16.83
N THR A 49 -4.91 4.06 16.19
CA THR A 49 -5.65 5.16 16.82
C THR A 49 -6.91 4.73 17.59
N GLY A 50 -7.15 3.43 17.74
CA GLY A 50 -8.26 2.90 18.53
C GLY A 50 -9.56 2.69 17.75
N SER A 51 -9.48 2.47 16.43
CA SER A 51 -10.63 1.97 15.66
C SER A 51 -11.16 0.67 16.28
N ARG A 52 -12.48 0.55 16.37
CA ARG A 52 -13.15 -0.68 16.82
C ARG A 52 -12.84 -1.81 15.84
N ILE A 53 -12.55 -3.00 16.36
CA ILE A 53 -12.27 -4.20 15.58
C ILE A 53 -13.26 -5.28 16.00
N THR A 54 -13.97 -5.84 15.03
CA THR A 54 -14.86 -6.99 15.25
C THR A 54 -14.41 -8.15 14.39
N LEU A 55 -14.28 -9.33 14.99
CA LEU A 55 -14.02 -10.59 14.31
C LEU A 55 -15.36 -11.29 14.05
N PHE A 56 -15.62 -11.64 12.79
CA PHE A 56 -16.74 -12.48 12.38
C PHE A 56 -16.23 -13.86 11.99
N ILE A 57 -16.96 -14.90 12.35
CA ILE A 57 -16.74 -16.27 11.91
C ILE A 57 -18.08 -16.78 11.39
N GLU A 58 -18.10 -17.28 10.16
CA GLU A 58 -19.30 -17.68 9.44
C GLU A 58 -19.05 -19.02 8.73
N TYR A 59 -20.07 -19.86 8.62
CA TYR A 59 -20.03 -21.04 7.74
C TYR A 59 -20.83 -20.75 6.48
N GLU A 60 -20.15 -20.62 5.35
CA GLU A 60 -20.76 -20.35 4.05
C GLU A 60 -20.19 -21.28 2.99
N ASN A 61 -21.05 -21.78 2.10
CA ASN A 61 -20.65 -22.61 0.95
C ASN A 61 -19.77 -23.82 1.31
N GLY A 62 -19.99 -24.44 2.48
CA GLY A 62 -19.23 -25.60 2.93
C GLY A 62 -17.85 -25.26 3.52
N ARG A 63 -17.53 -23.97 3.72
CA ARG A 63 -16.25 -23.50 4.24
C ARG A 63 -16.47 -22.57 5.43
N ILE A 64 -15.52 -22.57 6.35
CA ILE A 64 -15.49 -21.58 7.43
C ILE A 64 -14.78 -20.35 6.91
N LYS A 65 -15.50 -19.24 6.88
CA LYS A 65 -15.01 -17.89 6.61
C LYS A 65 -14.79 -17.20 7.95
N TYR A 66 -13.72 -16.44 8.06
CA TYR A 66 -13.54 -15.49 9.15
C TYR A 66 -13.15 -14.14 8.56
N SER A 67 -13.57 -13.06 9.22
CA SER A 67 -13.26 -11.71 8.78
C SER A 67 -13.01 -10.77 9.95
N ILE A 68 -12.19 -9.76 9.71
CA ILE A 68 -12.08 -8.60 10.60
C ILE A 68 -12.83 -7.44 9.95
N ARG A 69 -13.66 -6.78 10.75
CA ARG A 69 -14.34 -5.55 10.40
C ARG A 69 -13.74 -4.40 11.20
N LEU A 70 -13.23 -3.41 10.49
CA LEU A 70 -12.67 -2.19 11.05
C LEU A 70 -13.69 -1.06 10.88
N TYR A 71 -13.92 -0.31 11.95
CA TYR A 71 -14.83 0.84 11.93
C TYR A 71 -14.03 2.13 11.70
N GLU A 72 -14.23 2.76 10.56
CA GLU A 72 -13.51 4.00 10.23
C GLU A 72 -14.06 5.21 11.01
N ASP A 73 -15.30 5.08 11.49
CA ASP A 73 -15.97 6.05 12.35
C ASP A 73 -16.66 5.29 13.49
N ASN A 74 -16.19 5.47 14.72
CA ASN A 74 -16.79 4.83 15.90
C ASN A 74 -18.23 5.32 16.16
N THR A 75 -18.66 6.42 15.54
CA THR A 75 -20.03 6.95 15.67
C THR A 75 -20.97 6.48 14.54
N ASN A 76 -20.42 6.06 13.40
CA ASN A 76 -21.20 5.64 12.25
C ASN A 76 -20.81 4.21 11.82
N LEU A 77 -21.67 3.26 12.17
CA LEU A 77 -21.51 1.83 11.91
C LEU A 77 -21.60 1.45 10.42
N GLU A 78 -21.98 2.37 9.53
CA GLU A 78 -22.03 2.11 8.09
C GLU A 78 -20.64 2.16 7.43
N TYR A 79 -19.70 2.91 8.00
CA TYR A 79 -18.35 3.04 7.43
C TYR A 79 -17.42 1.98 8.00
N THR A 80 -17.43 0.82 7.35
CA THR A 80 -16.58 -0.30 7.73
C THR A 80 -15.77 -0.83 6.57
N VAL A 81 -14.60 -1.36 6.89
CA VAL A 81 -13.79 -2.15 5.97
C VAL A 81 -13.73 -3.56 6.52
N GLU A 82 -14.13 -4.53 5.70
CA GLU A 82 -14.09 -5.94 6.05
C GLU A 82 -13.02 -6.66 5.23
N ILE A 83 -12.07 -7.29 5.94
CA ILE A 83 -11.05 -8.16 5.35
C ILE A 83 -11.39 -9.57 5.80
N TYR A 84 -11.57 -10.48 4.84
CA TYR A 84 -11.98 -11.85 5.13
C TYR A 84 -11.03 -12.89 4.55
N SER A 85 -11.22 -14.11 5.01
CA SER A 85 -10.44 -15.27 4.62
C SER A 85 -11.21 -16.54 4.90
N TYR A 86 -10.84 -17.62 4.20
CA TYR A 86 -11.34 -18.95 4.52
C TYR A 86 -10.25 -19.73 5.24
N ILE A 87 -10.64 -20.68 6.08
CA ILE A 87 -9.70 -21.65 6.63
C ILE A 87 -9.08 -22.45 5.48
N GLU A 88 -7.75 -22.54 5.48
CA GLU A 88 -6.99 -23.30 4.48
C GLU A 88 -6.09 -24.38 5.10
N ASN A 89 -5.74 -24.27 6.39
CA ASN A 89 -4.83 -25.23 7.02
C ASN A 89 -5.25 -25.68 8.44
N GLU A 90 -4.62 -26.75 8.95
CA GLU A 90 -4.93 -27.30 10.28
C GLU A 90 -4.57 -26.37 11.44
N ASN A 91 -3.54 -25.52 11.30
CA ASN A 91 -3.17 -24.60 12.36
C ASN A 91 -4.25 -23.54 12.57
N GLU A 92 -4.89 -23.07 11.50
CA GLU A 92 -6.07 -22.19 11.58
C GLU A 92 -7.23 -22.86 12.32
N ILE A 93 -7.50 -24.14 12.03
CA ILE A 93 -8.54 -24.91 12.74
C ILE A 93 -8.20 -25.02 14.23
N ARG A 94 -6.94 -25.34 14.58
CA ARG A 94 -6.49 -25.43 15.98
C ARG A 94 -6.59 -24.08 16.69
N ALA A 95 -6.21 -22.99 16.02
CA ALA A 95 -6.30 -21.63 16.52
C ALA A 95 -7.75 -21.23 16.83
N LEU A 96 -8.68 -21.54 15.91
CA LEU A 96 -10.11 -21.30 16.10
C LEU A 96 -10.71 -22.17 17.21
N ASN A 97 -10.35 -23.45 17.29
CA ASN A 97 -10.79 -24.33 18.38
C ASN A 97 -10.26 -23.89 19.75
N ASN A 98 -9.13 -23.18 19.78
CA ASN A 98 -8.56 -22.63 21.01
C ASN A 98 -9.08 -21.22 21.33
N LEU A 99 -9.83 -20.60 20.41
CA LEU A 99 -10.47 -19.31 20.65
C LEU A 99 -11.48 -19.45 21.79
N ASN A 100 -11.24 -18.74 22.89
CA ASN A 100 -12.09 -18.77 24.08
C ASN A 100 -12.47 -17.35 24.45
N PHE A 101 -13.73 -17.14 24.84
CA PHE A 101 -14.13 -15.90 25.49
C PHE A 101 -13.36 -15.68 26.77
N ASP A 102 -13.28 -14.41 27.16
CA ASP A 102 -12.58 -13.95 28.36
C ASP A 102 -11.06 -14.24 28.35
N LYS A 103 -10.50 -14.53 27.17
CA LYS A 103 -9.05 -14.65 26.97
C LYS A 103 -8.56 -13.58 26.01
N ASN A 104 -7.25 -13.34 26.08
CA ASN A 104 -6.58 -12.50 25.11
C ASN A 104 -6.16 -13.33 23.89
N ILE A 105 -6.27 -12.72 22.72
CA ILE A 105 -5.66 -13.19 21.47
C ILE A 105 -4.49 -12.29 21.11
N SER A 106 -3.37 -12.89 20.70
CA SER A 106 -2.22 -12.14 20.18
C SER A 106 -2.53 -11.68 18.75
N VAL A 107 -2.38 -10.40 18.46
CA VAL A 107 -2.64 -9.81 17.14
C VAL A 107 -1.39 -9.12 16.64
N TYR A 108 -0.95 -9.48 15.44
CA TYR A 108 0.22 -8.91 14.78
C TYR A 108 -0.21 -8.22 13.49
N LEU A 109 0.20 -6.96 13.35
CA LEU A 109 -0.11 -6.15 12.19
C LEU A 109 1.07 -6.14 11.21
N PHE A 110 0.77 -6.27 9.93
CA PHE A 110 1.74 -6.29 8.84
C PHE A 110 1.40 -5.20 7.81
N ASN A 111 2.43 -4.48 7.38
CA ASN A 111 2.30 -3.42 6.36
C ASN A 111 2.34 -3.97 4.93
N GLU A 112 2.42 -3.07 3.96
CA GLU A 112 2.44 -3.38 2.53
C GLU A 112 3.59 -4.31 2.15
N LEU A 113 4.72 -4.17 2.83
CA LEU A 113 5.92 -4.98 2.68
C LEU A 113 5.86 -6.33 3.40
N SER A 114 4.77 -6.61 4.11
CA SER A 114 4.61 -7.80 4.96
C SER A 114 5.59 -7.82 6.15
N CYS A 115 6.03 -6.65 6.60
CA CYS A 115 6.82 -6.50 7.83
C CYS A 115 5.89 -6.32 9.02
N ASN A 116 6.19 -6.98 10.15
CA ASN A 116 5.42 -6.81 11.37
C ASN A 116 5.69 -5.43 11.99
N VAL A 117 4.68 -4.57 12.00
CA VAL A 117 4.82 -3.15 12.38
C VAL A 117 4.20 -2.81 13.72
N ALA A 118 3.31 -3.65 14.22
CA ALA A 118 2.78 -3.51 15.58
C ALA A 118 2.24 -4.85 16.11
N GLU A 119 2.16 -4.96 17.43
CA GLU A 119 1.55 -6.09 18.12
C GLU A 119 0.68 -5.63 19.30
N ASN A 120 -0.33 -6.43 19.64
CA ASN A 120 -1.13 -6.25 20.86
C ASN A 120 -1.80 -7.57 21.27
N LYS A 121 -2.17 -7.69 22.54
CA LYS A 121 -3.01 -8.76 23.07
C LYS A 121 -4.43 -8.21 23.29
N LEU A 122 -5.35 -8.55 22.39
CA LEU A 122 -6.72 -8.06 22.44
C LEU A 122 -7.62 -9.01 23.24
N PHE A 123 -8.43 -8.46 24.13
CA PHE A 123 -9.39 -9.25 24.90
C PHE A 123 -10.61 -9.60 24.04
N ILE A 124 -10.97 -10.88 24.01
CA ILE A 124 -12.11 -11.40 23.27
C ILE A 124 -13.38 -11.18 24.09
N ASN A 125 -14.17 -10.17 23.71
CA ASN A 125 -15.49 -9.94 24.28
C ASN A 125 -16.55 -10.44 23.30
N GLY A 126 -17.33 -11.44 23.70
CA GLY A 126 -18.35 -11.99 22.82
C GLY A 126 -19.50 -12.65 23.57
N ASN A 127 -20.63 -12.70 22.88
CA ASN A 127 -21.81 -13.45 23.30
C ASN A 127 -22.11 -14.42 22.15
N PHE A 128 -22.10 -15.73 22.41
CA PHE A 128 -22.58 -16.67 21.40
C PHE A 128 -24.09 -16.43 21.22
N ASN A 129 -24.48 -15.75 20.15
CA ASN A 129 -25.86 -15.87 19.66
C ASN A 129 -25.96 -17.22 18.95
N TYR A 130 -26.18 -18.29 19.74
CA TYR A 130 -26.55 -19.62 19.26
C TYR A 130 -27.95 -19.56 18.62
N LEU A 131 -28.07 -18.98 17.43
CA LEU A 131 -29.28 -19.09 16.62
C LEU A 131 -28.95 -19.86 15.35
N ASN A 132 -28.79 -21.17 15.51
CA ASN A 132 -28.87 -22.23 14.48
C ASN A 132 -27.96 -22.14 13.24
N ASN A 133 -27.15 -21.09 13.09
CA ASN A 133 -26.18 -20.91 12.03
C ASN A 133 -24.85 -20.52 12.69
N LEU A 134 -23.72 -21.06 12.20
CA LEU A 134 -22.34 -20.87 12.70
C LEU A 134 -21.82 -19.43 12.51
N ASN A 135 -22.61 -18.42 12.87
CA ASN A 135 -22.28 -17.01 12.74
C ASN A 135 -21.94 -16.47 14.13
N VAL A 136 -20.67 -16.20 14.35
CA VAL A 136 -20.13 -15.68 15.62
C VAL A 136 -19.58 -14.30 15.35
N GLU A 137 -20.05 -13.32 16.13
CA GLU A 137 -19.51 -11.97 16.16
C GLU A 137 -18.78 -11.75 17.49
N ILE A 138 -17.53 -11.30 17.40
CA ILE A 138 -16.62 -11.17 18.53
C ILE A 138 -16.02 -9.76 18.49
N GLU A 139 -16.28 -8.97 19.52
CA GLU A 139 -15.62 -7.68 19.67
C GLU A 139 -14.23 -7.89 20.27
N LEU A 140 -13.21 -7.40 19.56
CA LEU A 140 -11.85 -7.39 20.05
C LEU A 140 -11.61 -6.06 20.75
N ASN A 141 -11.46 -6.08 22.07
CA ASN A 141 -11.28 -4.86 22.85
C ASN A 141 -9.93 -4.21 22.53
N ASN A 142 -9.98 -3.21 21.64
CA ASN A 142 -8.83 -2.42 21.23
C ASN A 142 -8.58 -1.29 22.22
N ASN A 143 -7.90 -1.60 23.33
CA ASN A 143 -7.55 -0.66 24.38
C ASN A 143 -6.43 0.34 24.00
N SER A 144 -6.15 0.56 22.70
CA SER A 144 -5.13 1.48 22.15
C SER A 144 -3.67 1.25 22.58
N ASN A 145 -3.37 0.19 23.34
CA ASN A 145 -2.02 -0.13 23.82
C ASN A 145 -1.21 -0.93 22.79
N TRP A 146 -1.16 -0.47 21.54
CA TRP A 146 -0.37 -1.13 20.50
C TRP A 146 1.12 -0.88 20.71
N GLU A 147 1.91 -1.95 20.77
CA GLU A 147 3.36 -1.85 20.74
C GLU A 147 3.80 -1.71 19.27
N CYS A 148 4.25 -0.52 18.88
CA CYS A 148 4.81 -0.29 17.55
C CYS A 148 6.21 -0.90 17.49
N ILE A 149 6.46 -1.69 16.45
CA ILE A 149 7.71 -2.44 16.29
C ILE A 149 8.54 -1.72 15.24
N PRO A 150 9.69 -1.12 15.61
CA PRO A 150 10.57 -0.49 14.64
C PRO A 150 11.20 -1.58 13.77
N ASN A 151 11.10 -1.40 12.46
CA ASN A 151 11.76 -2.27 11.50
C ASN A 151 12.90 -1.50 10.84
N PHE A 152 14.06 -2.13 10.68
CA PHE A 152 15.15 -1.56 9.90
C PHE A 152 15.28 -2.33 8.61
N TYR A 153 15.44 -1.61 7.51
CA TYR A 153 15.81 -2.20 6.23
C TYR A 153 17.08 -1.58 5.77
N VAL A 154 17.85 -2.39 5.05
CA VAL A 154 19.12 -2.03 4.47
C VAL A 154 18.94 -2.15 2.96
N ILE A 155 19.03 -1.03 2.25
CA ILE A 155 19.02 -0.99 0.78
C ILE A 155 20.39 -1.44 0.24
N ASP A 156 20.48 -1.78 -1.05
CA ASP A 156 21.71 -2.31 -1.67
C ASP A 156 22.92 -1.37 -1.57
N SER A 157 22.66 -0.07 -1.44
CA SER A 157 23.71 0.94 -1.16
C SER A 157 24.30 0.87 0.26
N GLY A 158 23.81 -0.03 1.11
CA GLY A 158 24.18 -0.18 2.52
C GLY A 158 23.55 0.85 3.45
N GLN A 159 22.71 1.76 2.93
CA GLN A 159 21.96 2.68 3.78
C GLN A 159 20.84 1.94 4.50
N SER A 160 20.60 2.31 5.77
CA SER A 160 19.50 1.77 6.54
C SER A 160 18.46 2.84 6.85
N SER A 161 17.18 2.47 6.82
CA SER A 161 16.08 3.34 7.24
C SER A 161 15.16 2.61 8.21
N GLU A 162 14.70 3.34 9.23
CA GLU A 162 13.69 2.85 10.16
C GLU A 162 12.30 3.03 9.55
N ILE A 163 11.55 1.92 9.46
CA ILE A 163 10.11 1.94 9.28
C ILE A 163 9.42 1.84 10.61
N ASN A 164 8.59 2.85 10.87
CA ASN A 164 7.70 2.89 12.00
C ASN A 164 6.44 3.65 11.61
N LEU A 165 5.28 3.02 11.86
CA LEU A 165 3.98 3.62 11.60
C LEU A 165 3.77 4.92 12.40
N SER A 166 4.35 5.09 13.59
CA SER A 166 4.06 6.22 14.49
C SER A 166 4.82 7.51 14.19
N SER A 167 5.68 7.54 13.17
CA SER A 167 6.56 8.67 12.87
C SER A 167 6.08 9.50 11.66
N ASN A 168 6.92 10.39 11.12
CA ASN A 168 6.64 11.27 9.99
C ASN A 168 6.04 10.48 8.80
N GLU A 169 4.71 10.51 8.66
CA GLU A 169 3.97 9.66 7.73
C GLU A 169 4.40 9.89 6.27
N GLY A 170 4.79 11.13 5.93
CA GLY A 170 5.35 11.53 4.63
C GLY A 170 6.59 10.74 4.29
N MET A 171 7.60 10.89 5.15
CA MET A 171 8.89 10.22 5.06
C MET A 171 8.75 8.69 5.06
N GLN A 172 7.82 8.14 5.85
CA GLN A 172 7.58 6.69 5.90
C GLN A 172 7.06 6.13 4.56
N GLN A 173 6.11 6.82 3.92
CA GLN A 173 5.62 6.40 2.60
C GLN A 173 6.73 6.48 1.55
N GLU A 174 7.55 7.53 1.59
CA GLU A 174 8.72 7.67 0.71
C GLU A 174 9.70 6.52 0.94
N ILE A 175 10.11 6.24 2.18
CA ILE A 175 11.02 5.12 2.52
C ILE A 175 10.47 3.79 1.99
N ILE A 176 9.19 3.48 2.20
CA ILE A 176 8.59 2.24 1.68
C ILE A 176 8.65 2.21 0.15
N ALA A 177 8.34 3.33 -0.51
CA ALA A 177 8.40 3.43 -1.96
C ALA A 177 9.83 3.24 -2.48
N GLN A 178 10.82 3.81 -1.79
CA GLN A 178 12.23 3.61 -2.09
C GLN A 178 12.57 2.12 -2.03
N TRP A 179 12.16 1.40 -0.99
CA TRP A 179 12.45 -0.04 -0.88
C TRP A 179 11.75 -0.88 -1.95
N ILE A 180 10.52 -0.53 -2.32
CA ILE A 180 9.80 -1.21 -3.41
C ILE A 180 10.55 -1.04 -4.74
N ILE A 181 11.18 0.12 -4.95
CA ILE A 181 11.92 0.44 -6.17
C ILE A 181 13.41 0.08 -6.07
N ASP A 182 13.93 -0.18 -4.87
CA ASP A 182 15.33 -0.54 -4.64
C ASP A 182 15.71 -1.85 -5.33
N TYR A 183 14.73 -2.71 -5.63
CA TYR A 183 14.90 -3.87 -6.52
C TYR A 183 15.50 -3.52 -7.89
N PHE A 184 15.42 -2.26 -8.32
CA PHE A 184 15.99 -1.76 -9.58
C PHE A 184 17.35 -1.06 -9.40
N SER A 185 17.86 -0.97 -8.16
CA SER A 185 18.99 -0.12 -7.77
C SER A 185 20.35 -0.61 -8.27
N ASP A 186 20.52 -1.93 -8.49
CA ASP A 186 21.72 -2.55 -9.08
C ASP A 186 22.15 -1.91 -10.42
N SER A 187 21.22 -1.22 -11.08
CA SER A 187 21.49 -0.49 -12.32
C SER A 187 22.26 0.83 -12.13
N GLY A 188 22.30 1.39 -10.92
CA GLY A 188 22.76 2.76 -10.67
C GLY A 188 21.86 3.83 -11.30
N ARG A 189 20.58 3.51 -11.55
CA ARG A 189 19.64 4.38 -12.28
C ARG A 189 18.37 4.75 -11.52
N VAL A 190 18.34 4.46 -10.24
CA VAL A 190 17.30 4.92 -9.31
C VAL A 190 17.92 5.98 -8.41
N PHE A 191 17.27 7.13 -8.31
CA PHE A 191 17.73 8.23 -7.46
C PHE A 191 16.60 8.75 -6.60
N PHE A 192 16.91 9.00 -5.34
CA PHE A 192 15.98 9.47 -4.32
C PHE A 192 16.20 10.96 -4.04
N SER A 193 15.11 11.70 -3.93
CA SER A 193 15.08 13.17 -3.76
C SER A 193 16.09 13.92 -4.65
N PRO A 194 16.12 13.70 -5.99
CA PRO A 194 16.95 14.45 -6.91
C PRO A 194 16.75 15.96 -6.73
N ARG A 195 17.84 16.74 -6.72
CA ARG A 195 17.83 18.18 -6.50
C ARG A 195 18.44 18.95 -7.67
N PHE A 196 18.10 20.23 -7.76
CA PHE A 196 18.66 21.19 -8.70
C PHE A 196 18.72 22.59 -8.10
N LYS A 197 19.59 23.46 -8.62
CA LYS A 197 19.68 24.87 -8.20
C LYS A 197 18.89 25.77 -9.13
N LYS A 198 18.03 26.61 -8.55
CA LYS A 198 17.32 27.67 -9.27
C LYS A 198 17.65 29.02 -8.63
N GLY A 199 18.66 29.69 -9.17
CA GLY A 199 19.26 30.85 -8.52
C GLY A 199 20.06 30.40 -7.29
N SER A 200 19.81 31.00 -6.14
CA SER A 200 20.43 30.61 -4.86
C SER A 200 19.67 29.50 -4.12
N GLU A 201 18.46 29.16 -4.57
CA GLU A 201 17.63 28.15 -3.92
C GLU A 201 17.91 26.76 -4.47
N GLU A 202 18.12 25.80 -3.58
CA GLU A 202 18.08 24.39 -3.89
C GLU A 202 16.63 23.89 -3.86
N LYS A 203 16.24 23.14 -4.89
CA LYS A 203 14.90 22.58 -5.02
C LYS A 203 14.97 21.11 -5.33
N GLU A 204 14.03 20.37 -4.76
CA GLU A 204 13.76 18.99 -5.13
C GLU A 204 13.02 18.95 -6.47
N LEU A 205 13.43 18.02 -7.32
CA LEU A 205 12.82 17.75 -8.62
C LEU A 205 11.55 16.90 -8.46
N THR A 206 11.67 15.80 -7.72
CA THR A 206 10.59 14.86 -7.35
C THR A 206 11.13 13.94 -6.24
N ASP A 207 10.29 13.07 -5.66
CA ASP A 207 10.69 12.21 -4.55
C ASP A 207 11.56 11.02 -5.03
N ILE A 208 11.23 10.42 -6.18
CA ILE A 208 12.03 9.33 -6.80
C ILE A 208 12.09 9.51 -8.31
N ILE A 209 13.26 9.30 -8.91
CA ILE A 209 13.44 9.21 -10.36
C ILE A 209 14.09 7.87 -10.75
N LEU A 210 13.53 7.23 -11.77
CA LEU A 210 14.07 6.01 -12.39
C LEU A 210 14.43 6.34 -13.84
N ILE A 211 15.62 5.92 -14.27
CA ILE A 211 16.18 6.29 -15.58
C ILE A 211 16.57 5.04 -16.35
N SER A 212 16.16 4.93 -17.62
CA SER A 212 16.79 4.02 -18.57
C SER A 212 17.39 4.78 -19.75
N GLN A 213 17.89 4.05 -20.76
CA GLN A 213 18.50 4.68 -21.93
C GLN A 213 17.51 5.56 -22.70
N GLU A 214 16.23 5.18 -22.70
CA GLU A 214 15.21 5.81 -23.53
C GLU A 214 14.00 6.32 -22.74
N THR A 215 13.91 6.01 -21.44
CA THR A 215 12.72 6.29 -20.63
C THR A 215 13.09 6.87 -19.27
N VAL A 216 12.31 7.84 -18.80
CA VAL A 216 12.41 8.39 -17.45
C VAL A 216 11.07 8.24 -16.74
N CYS A 217 11.08 7.73 -15.51
CA CYS A 217 9.90 7.72 -14.65
C CYS A 217 10.13 8.55 -13.40
N LEU A 218 9.18 9.44 -13.11
CA LEU A 218 9.18 10.30 -11.93
C LEU A 218 8.08 9.84 -10.98
N ILE A 219 8.38 9.70 -9.70
CA ILE A 219 7.41 9.35 -8.66
C ILE A 219 7.29 10.50 -7.67
N GLU A 220 6.08 11.02 -7.55
CA GLU A 220 5.72 12.04 -6.57
C GLU A 220 4.77 11.43 -5.54
N SER A 221 5.26 11.29 -4.32
CA SER A 221 4.59 10.81 -3.13
C SER A 221 3.79 11.91 -2.45
N LYS A 222 2.55 11.60 -2.07
CA LYS A 222 1.69 12.47 -1.28
C LYS A 222 0.95 11.68 -0.23
N VAL A 223 1.18 12.07 1.02
CA VAL A 223 0.61 11.38 2.18
C VAL A 223 -0.61 12.09 2.74
N ILE A 224 -1.57 11.30 3.20
CA ILE A 224 -2.69 11.77 4.01
C ILE A 224 -2.31 11.57 5.48
N SER A 225 -2.08 12.66 6.20
CA SER A 225 -1.74 12.57 7.62
C SER A 225 -2.96 12.22 8.48
N ILE A 226 -2.83 11.21 9.35
CA ILE A 226 -3.85 10.80 10.33
C ILE A 226 -3.40 11.17 11.75
N PHE A 227 -2.18 10.80 12.16
CA PHE A 227 -1.77 10.88 13.58
C PHE A 227 -1.80 12.30 14.16
N ASN A 228 -1.53 13.31 13.34
CA ASN A 228 -1.47 14.70 13.79
C ASN A 228 -2.86 15.35 14.06
N LYS A 229 -3.97 14.65 13.81
CA LYS A 229 -5.31 15.26 13.83
C LYS A 229 -6.05 15.13 15.17
N GLY A 230 -5.55 14.33 16.11
CA GLY A 230 -6.17 14.11 17.43
C GLY A 230 -7.51 13.35 17.41
N THR A 231 -8.25 13.40 16.30
CA THR A 231 -9.44 12.61 16.02
C THR A 231 -9.34 11.94 14.66
N LEU A 232 -9.96 10.76 14.54
CA LEU A 232 -10.06 10.04 13.28
C LEU A 232 -10.82 10.88 12.25
N PRO A 233 -10.17 11.29 11.14
CA PRO A 233 -10.85 12.07 10.13
C PRO A 233 -11.86 11.19 9.37
N ASN A 234 -13.05 11.74 9.11
CA ASN A 234 -14.03 11.09 8.25
C ASN A 234 -13.47 10.86 6.83
N ARG A 235 -13.78 9.69 6.24
CA ARG A 235 -13.35 9.25 4.90
C ARG A 235 -13.60 10.30 3.80
N LYS A 236 -14.72 11.02 3.83
CA LYS A 236 -15.02 12.11 2.88
C LYS A 236 -13.95 13.21 2.89
N LYS A 237 -13.53 13.64 4.09
CA LYS A 237 -12.48 14.64 4.25
C LYS A 237 -11.12 14.09 3.81
N LEU A 238 -10.84 12.82 4.08
CA LEU A 238 -9.61 12.16 3.59
C LEU A 238 -9.58 12.11 2.07
N LYS A 239 -10.69 11.73 1.43
CA LYS A 239 -10.86 11.70 -0.02
C LYS A 239 -10.65 13.05 -0.67
N GLU A 240 -11.25 14.11 -0.13
CA GLU A 240 -11.04 15.48 -0.63
C GLU A 240 -9.57 15.91 -0.52
N ASN A 241 -8.89 15.54 0.56
CA ASN A 241 -7.45 15.80 0.71
C ASN A 241 -6.61 14.98 -0.27
N ALA A 242 -6.99 13.72 -0.52
CA ALA A 242 -6.34 12.86 -1.51
C ALA A 242 -6.40 13.49 -2.91
N LEU A 243 -7.58 13.96 -3.33
CA LEU A 243 -7.77 14.63 -4.62
C LEU A 243 -6.96 15.93 -4.74
N LYS A 244 -6.89 16.75 -3.68
CA LYS A 244 -6.04 17.95 -3.65
C LYS A 244 -4.55 17.61 -3.74
N ASN A 245 -4.14 16.52 -3.12
CA ASN A 245 -2.77 16.03 -3.17
C ASN A 245 -2.41 15.53 -4.58
N ILE A 246 -3.33 14.84 -5.25
CA ILE A 246 -3.17 14.42 -6.65
C ILE A 246 -3.00 15.64 -7.57
N ASP A 247 -3.86 16.65 -7.46
CA ASP A 247 -3.72 17.89 -8.25
C ASP A 247 -2.33 18.54 -8.09
N LYS A 248 -1.84 18.62 -6.84
CA LYS A 248 -0.49 19.14 -6.55
C LYS A 248 0.60 18.28 -7.18
N ALA A 249 0.52 16.96 -7.05
CA ALA A 249 1.51 16.05 -7.60
C ALA A 249 1.57 16.11 -9.13
N PHE A 250 0.42 16.22 -9.81
CA PHE A 250 0.36 16.42 -11.26
C PHE A 250 1.09 17.70 -11.68
N LYS A 251 0.88 18.80 -10.95
CA LYS A 251 1.58 20.06 -11.19
C LYS A 251 3.10 19.93 -11.02
N GLN A 252 3.54 19.23 -9.97
CA GLN A 252 4.96 19.00 -9.69
C GLN A 252 5.61 18.14 -10.77
N LEU A 253 5.00 17.00 -11.11
CA LEU A 253 5.47 16.11 -12.19
C LEU A 253 5.58 16.84 -13.53
N LYS A 254 4.57 17.65 -13.90
CA LYS A 254 4.63 18.48 -15.11
C LYS A 254 5.83 19.44 -15.07
N GLY A 255 6.06 20.09 -13.94
CA GLY A 255 7.20 20.98 -13.73
C GLY A 255 8.54 20.24 -13.85
N ALA A 256 8.63 19.05 -13.27
CA ALA A 256 9.81 18.20 -13.29
C ALA A 256 10.18 17.74 -14.71
N VAL A 257 9.22 17.15 -15.44
CA VAL A 257 9.43 16.74 -16.85
C VAL A 257 9.89 17.92 -17.69
N ARG A 258 9.25 19.09 -17.55
CA ARG A 258 9.63 20.28 -18.29
C ARG A 258 11.08 20.70 -17.98
N ASN A 259 11.48 20.71 -16.71
CA ASN A 259 12.85 21.07 -16.32
C ASN A 259 13.90 20.12 -16.92
N ILE A 260 13.58 18.81 -17.01
CA ILE A 260 14.44 17.79 -17.63
C ILE A 260 14.52 18.03 -19.14
N GLN A 261 13.39 18.14 -19.83
CA GLN A 261 13.32 18.30 -21.29
C GLN A 261 14.04 19.57 -21.77
N GLU A 262 13.91 20.67 -21.03
CA GLU A 262 14.54 21.94 -21.36
C GLU A 262 16.04 21.99 -20.97
N GLN A 263 16.57 20.96 -20.29
CA GLN A 263 17.95 20.88 -19.78
C GLN A 263 18.37 22.15 -19.04
N LYS A 264 17.46 22.72 -18.25
CA LYS A 264 17.67 24.02 -17.60
C LYS A 264 18.67 23.98 -16.45
N PHE A 265 18.87 22.81 -15.86
CA PHE A 265 19.61 22.65 -14.63
C PHE A 265 20.40 21.35 -14.65
N ASP A 266 21.53 21.34 -13.93
CA ASP A 266 22.17 20.12 -13.50
C ASP A 266 21.38 19.52 -12.33
N PHE A 267 21.22 18.20 -12.37
CA PHE A 267 20.55 17.44 -11.32
C PHE A 267 21.58 16.68 -10.49
N TYR A 268 21.35 16.62 -9.19
CA TYR A 268 22.26 15.97 -8.26
C TYR A 268 21.51 15.25 -7.15
N THR A 269 22.14 14.20 -6.63
CA THR A 269 21.70 13.47 -5.44
C THR A 269 21.96 14.30 -4.18
N ILE A 270 21.43 13.85 -3.04
CA ILE A 270 21.65 14.52 -1.75
C ILE A 270 23.13 14.55 -1.32
N ASP A 271 23.94 13.59 -1.78
CA ASP A 271 25.39 13.55 -1.60
C ASP A 271 26.17 14.31 -2.70
N ASN A 272 25.49 15.18 -3.46
CA ASN A 272 26.03 16.03 -4.52
C ASN A 272 26.65 15.27 -5.70
N LYS A 273 26.26 14.02 -5.95
CA LYS A 273 26.64 13.31 -7.19
C LYS A 273 25.75 13.76 -8.32
N VAL A 274 26.34 14.06 -9.47
CA VAL A 274 25.60 14.47 -10.67
C VAL A 274 24.77 13.28 -11.18
N ILE A 275 23.51 13.54 -11.48
CA ILE A 275 22.57 12.59 -12.09
C ILE A 275 22.54 12.87 -13.59
N ASN A 276 23.02 11.93 -14.39
CA ASN A 276 22.97 12.04 -15.84
C ASN A 276 21.60 11.54 -16.36
N ILE A 277 20.71 12.48 -16.70
CA ILE A 277 19.40 12.17 -17.28
C ILE A 277 19.54 12.26 -18.80
N PRO A 278 19.30 11.17 -19.57
CA PRO A 278 19.40 11.21 -21.01
C PRO A 278 18.33 12.11 -21.62
N ILE A 279 18.65 12.65 -22.79
CA ILE A 279 17.67 13.36 -23.61
C ILE A 279 16.69 12.32 -24.16
N CYS A 280 15.51 12.21 -23.56
CA CYS A 280 14.47 11.29 -23.99
C CYS A 280 13.12 11.99 -24.11
N ASN A 281 12.23 11.40 -24.91
CA ASN A 281 10.85 11.86 -25.05
C ASN A 281 9.85 10.95 -24.32
N ASN A 282 10.30 9.79 -23.81
CA ASN A 282 9.43 8.84 -23.11
C ASN A 282 9.50 9.12 -21.61
N PHE A 283 8.47 9.78 -21.10
CA PHE A 283 8.30 10.03 -19.68
C PHE A 283 7.14 9.22 -19.13
N PHE A 284 7.26 8.79 -17.87
CA PHE A 284 6.14 8.31 -17.07
C PHE A 284 6.10 9.11 -15.76
N GLY A 285 4.91 9.42 -15.28
CA GLY A 285 4.71 9.93 -13.92
C GLY A 285 3.95 8.93 -13.07
N ILE A 286 4.30 8.83 -11.80
CA ILE A 286 3.54 8.11 -10.79
C ILE A 286 3.20 9.09 -9.68
N VAL A 287 1.92 9.23 -9.38
CA VAL A 287 1.45 9.91 -8.18
C VAL A 287 1.15 8.84 -7.15
N LEU A 288 2.01 8.76 -6.14
CA LEU A 288 1.92 7.77 -5.09
C LEU A 288 1.12 8.34 -3.92
N ILE A 289 -0.04 7.74 -3.62
CA ILE A 289 -0.94 8.14 -2.54
C ILE A 289 -1.01 7.08 -1.45
N SER A 290 -1.45 7.47 -0.25
CA SER A 290 -1.52 6.55 0.89
C SER A 290 -2.54 5.42 0.74
N ASP A 291 -3.66 5.68 0.06
CA ASP A 291 -4.70 4.69 -0.13
C ASP A 291 -5.52 5.03 -1.38
N LEU A 292 -5.47 4.15 -2.38
CA LEU A 292 -6.21 4.31 -3.63
C LEU A 292 -7.71 4.01 -3.45
N ASP A 293 -8.08 3.21 -2.46
CA ASP A 293 -9.48 2.84 -2.19
C ASP A 293 -10.28 4.00 -1.56
N LEU A 294 -9.62 5.05 -1.08
CA LEU A 294 -10.29 6.31 -0.75
C LEU A 294 -10.91 6.99 -1.98
N ILE A 295 -10.33 6.75 -3.15
CA ILE A 295 -10.70 7.42 -4.40
C ILE A 295 -11.67 6.54 -5.19
N ILE A 296 -11.37 5.24 -5.27
CA ILE A 296 -12.12 4.24 -6.07
C ILE A 296 -13.46 3.83 -5.42
N SER A 297 -13.81 4.35 -4.24
CA SER A 297 -15.04 3.97 -3.52
C SER A 297 -16.36 4.34 -4.25
N ASP A 298 -17.47 3.77 -3.77
CA ASP A 298 -18.90 3.73 -4.18
C ASP A 298 -19.50 4.76 -5.17
N ASN A 299 -18.89 5.93 -5.36
CA ASN A 299 -19.32 6.99 -6.28
C ASN A 299 -18.33 7.15 -7.46
N LEU A 300 -17.94 6.01 -8.02
CA LEU A 300 -16.88 5.89 -9.03
C LEU A 300 -16.98 6.92 -10.16
N SER A 301 -18.18 7.19 -10.64
CA SER A 301 -18.39 8.12 -11.77
C SER A 301 -17.98 9.56 -11.47
N ASN A 302 -18.19 10.07 -10.25
CA ASN A 302 -17.89 11.48 -9.95
C ASN A 302 -16.39 11.69 -9.68
N ASP A 303 -15.75 10.77 -8.98
CA ASP A 303 -14.34 10.95 -8.60
C ASP A 303 -13.39 10.57 -9.72
N THR A 304 -13.72 9.57 -10.53
CA THR A 304 -12.98 9.34 -11.79
C THR A 304 -13.15 10.54 -12.73
N GLN A 305 -14.33 11.17 -12.78
CA GLN A 305 -14.51 12.41 -13.56
C GLN A 305 -13.67 13.58 -13.02
N LYS A 306 -13.51 13.73 -11.69
CA LYS A 306 -12.60 14.74 -11.12
C LYS A 306 -11.15 14.47 -11.51
N ILE A 307 -10.70 13.21 -11.47
CA ILE A 307 -9.34 12.84 -11.86
C ILE A 307 -9.13 13.05 -13.35
N HIS A 308 -10.11 12.70 -14.19
CA HIS A 308 -10.11 13.01 -15.62
C HIS A 308 -9.98 14.53 -15.87
N ASN A 309 -10.74 15.33 -15.13
CA ASN A 309 -10.68 16.79 -15.22
C ASN A 309 -9.31 17.32 -14.79
N ILE A 310 -8.70 16.78 -13.73
CA ILE A 310 -7.32 17.10 -13.33
C ILE A 310 -6.35 16.75 -14.47
N TYR A 311 -6.45 15.54 -15.03
CA TYR A 311 -5.60 15.09 -16.13
C TYR A 311 -5.70 16.04 -17.34
N LYS A 312 -6.92 16.39 -17.74
CA LYS A 312 -7.20 17.34 -18.83
C LYS A 312 -6.71 18.75 -18.54
N GLN A 313 -6.89 19.24 -17.30
CA GLN A 313 -6.45 20.57 -16.88
C GLN A 313 -4.95 20.74 -17.04
N PHE A 314 -4.16 19.70 -16.70
CA PHE A 314 -2.71 19.78 -16.81
C PHE A 314 -2.18 19.54 -18.22
N GLN A 315 -2.98 19.02 -19.16
CA GLN A 315 -2.56 18.73 -20.54
C GLN A 315 -1.21 18.02 -20.58
N LEU A 316 -1.09 16.94 -19.82
CA LEU A 316 0.18 16.21 -19.70
C LEU A 316 0.49 15.50 -21.03
N GLU A 317 1.67 15.75 -21.56
CA GLU A 317 2.18 15.12 -22.79
C GLU A 317 2.76 13.71 -22.55
N PHE A 318 2.65 13.22 -21.32
CA PHE A 318 3.18 11.93 -20.88
C PHE A 318 2.17 11.20 -19.99
N PRO A 319 2.20 9.85 -19.92
CA PRO A 319 1.32 9.08 -19.06
C PRO A 319 1.59 9.33 -17.58
N VAL A 320 0.55 9.57 -16.80
CA VAL A 320 0.61 9.64 -15.33
C VAL A 320 -0.32 8.61 -14.71
N PHE A 321 0.22 7.84 -13.78
CA PHE A 321 -0.51 6.81 -13.03
C PHE A 321 -0.71 7.24 -11.59
N ILE A 322 -1.92 7.08 -11.07
CA ILE A 322 -2.19 7.20 -9.63
C ILE A 322 -2.11 5.80 -9.04
N MET A 323 -1.26 5.63 -8.03
CA MET A 323 -1.00 4.33 -7.39
C MET A 323 -0.90 4.51 -5.88
N ASP A 324 -1.20 3.46 -5.12
CA ASP A 324 -0.74 3.33 -3.74
C ASP A 324 0.50 2.43 -3.66
N LEU A 325 1.04 2.24 -2.46
CA LEU A 325 2.20 1.38 -2.23
C LEU A 325 1.96 -0.06 -2.67
N PHE A 326 0.73 -0.56 -2.56
CA PHE A 326 0.39 -1.90 -3.02
C PHE A 326 0.48 -2.02 -4.53
N GLU A 327 -0.14 -1.12 -5.28
CA GLU A 327 -0.08 -1.11 -6.74
C GLU A 327 1.37 -0.99 -7.23
N LEU A 328 2.16 -0.11 -6.60
CA LEU A 328 3.59 0.02 -6.92
C LEU A 328 4.34 -1.28 -6.65
N SER A 329 4.11 -1.92 -5.49
CA SER A 329 4.73 -3.20 -5.13
C SER A 329 4.36 -4.31 -6.11
N LYS A 330 3.11 -4.37 -6.57
CA LYS A 330 2.65 -5.40 -7.53
C LYS A 330 3.34 -5.26 -8.87
N ILE A 331 3.38 -4.04 -9.43
CA ILE A 331 4.04 -3.80 -10.73
C ILE A 331 5.54 -4.07 -10.62
N SER A 332 6.16 -3.68 -9.51
CA SER A 332 7.58 -3.93 -9.28
C SER A 332 7.89 -5.43 -9.16
N HIS A 333 7.07 -6.18 -8.43
CA HIS A 333 7.18 -7.63 -8.34
C HIS A 333 6.93 -8.32 -9.69
N ALA A 334 5.93 -7.86 -10.44
CA ALA A 334 5.64 -8.37 -11.78
C ALA A 334 6.81 -8.17 -12.75
N ALA A 335 7.47 -7.01 -12.69
CA ALA A 335 8.67 -6.75 -13.48
C ALA A 335 9.77 -7.78 -13.19
N ASN A 336 9.94 -8.14 -11.92
CA ASN A 336 10.90 -9.17 -11.49
C ASN A 336 10.58 -10.56 -12.04
N LEU A 337 9.31 -10.92 -12.10
CA LEU A 337 8.89 -12.23 -12.64
C LEU A 337 9.06 -12.35 -14.16
N ILE A 338 9.08 -11.24 -14.90
CA ILE A 338 9.10 -11.25 -16.38
C ILE A 338 10.50 -11.47 -16.94
N ASP A 339 11.50 -10.72 -16.47
CA ASP A 339 12.81 -10.65 -17.15
C ASP A 339 13.96 -11.06 -16.23
N GLY A 340 13.84 -10.88 -14.90
CA GLY A 340 14.85 -11.28 -13.89
C GLY A 340 16.24 -10.65 -14.03
N VAL A 341 16.58 -10.12 -15.21
CA VAL A 341 17.87 -9.53 -15.59
C VAL A 341 17.67 -8.05 -15.90
N ASN A 342 16.69 -7.69 -16.74
CA ASN A 342 16.41 -6.30 -17.08
C ASN A 342 15.14 -5.77 -16.41
N LEU A 343 15.20 -5.74 -15.08
CA LEU A 343 14.08 -5.42 -14.20
C LEU A 343 13.45 -4.06 -14.51
N LEU A 344 14.28 -3.03 -14.71
CA LEU A 344 13.81 -1.66 -14.95
C LEU A 344 13.06 -1.52 -16.29
N GLU A 345 13.56 -2.13 -17.36
CA GLU A 345 12.85 -2.07 -18.64
C GLU A 345 11.56 -2.88 -18.63
N SER A 346 11.52 -3.97 -17.86
CA SER A 346 10.27 -4.71 -17.63
C SER A 346 9.25 -3.88 -16.86
N PHE A 347 9.69 -3.11 -15.88
CA PHE A 347 8.84 -2.13 -15.19
C PHE A 347 8.28 -1.09 -16.16
N PHE A 348 9.11 -0.49 -17.01
CA PHE A 348 8.64 0.47 -18.03
C PHE A 348 7.73 -0.15 -19.08
N LYS A 349 7.99 -1.38 -19.54
CA LYS A 349 7.07 -2.12 -20.42
C LYS A 349 5.71 -2.34 -19.77
N LEU A 350 5.68 -2.68 -18.47
CA LEU A 350 4.43 -2.84 -17.73
C LEU A 350 3.65 -1.51 -17.63
N LEU A 351 4.33 -0.38 -17.36
CA LEU A 351 3.71 0.94 -17.38
C LEU A 351 3.17 1.31 -18.77
N ALA A 352 3.94 1.09 -19.83
CA ALA A 352 3.51 1.33 -21.20
C ALA A 352 2.26 0.50 -21.57
N ASN A 353 2.27 -0.79 -21.21
CA ASN A 353 1.12 -1.68 -21.40
C ASN A 353 -0.10 -1.20 -20.62
N ARG A 354 0.10 -0.78 -19.36
CA ARG A 354 -0.96 -0.21 -18.51
C ARG A 354 -1.55 1.04 -19.14
N TRP A 355 -0.72 1.95 -19.67
CA TRP A 355 -1.17 3.14 -20.38
C TRP A 355 -1.98 2.82 -21.65
N ASN A 356 -1.53 1.85 -22.45
CA ASN A 356 -2.28 1.42 -23.63
C ASN A 356 -3.68 0.89 -23.28
N ILE A 357 -3.82 0.21 -22.14
CA ILE A 357 -5.12 -0.24 -21.64
C ILE A 357 -5.98 0.95 -21.21
N MET A 358 -5.40 1.91 -20.46
CA MET A 358 -6.06 3.14 -20.03
C MET A 358 -6.66 3.91 -21.21
N GLN A 359 -5.87 4.13 -22.25
CA GLN A 359 -6.30 4.83 -23.46
C GLN A 359 -7.44 4.09 -24.18
N LYS A 360 -7.33 2.77 -24.34
CA LYS A 360 -8.38 1.95 -24.98
C LYS A 360 -9.69 1.97 -24.20
N GLN A 361 -9.61 2.11 -22.89
CA GLN A 361 -10.77 2.09 -22.00
C GLN A 361 -11.30 3.49 -21.65
N ASP A 362 -10.60 4.56 -22.07
CA ASP A 362 -10.82 5.94 -21.63
C ASP A 362 -10.93 6.06 -20.10
N CYS A 363 -10.01 5.41 -19.38
CA CYS A 363 -9.95 5.45 -17.92
C CYS A 363 -8.58 5.98 -17.44
N TYR A 364 -8.61 6.74 -16.35
CA TYR A 364 -7.42 7.40 -15.78
C TYR A 364 -6.98 6.77 -14.45
N ILE A 365 -7.70 5.74 -14.01
CA ILE A 365 -7.40 4.95 -12.82
C ILE A 365 -7.59 3.48 -13.17
N LEU A 366 -6.53 2.72 -12.92
CA LEU A 366 -6.53 1.27 -13.00
C LEU A 366 -6.18 0.70 -11.63
N LYS A 367 -6.75 -0.44 -11.28
CA LYS A 367 -6.24 -1.26 -10.18
C LYS A 367 -5.79 -2.60 -10.76
N CYS A 368 -4.59 -3.01 -10.43
CA CYS A 368 -4.10 -4.36 -10.67
C CYS A 368 -4.82 -5.29 -9.70
N LEU A 369 -5.69 -6.13 -10.25
CA LEU A 369 -6.21 -7.30 -9.56
C LEU A 369 -5.25 -8.45 -9.83
N HIS A 370 -4.70 -9.03 -8.77
CA HIS A 370 -4.01 -10.31 -8.88
C HIS A 370 -5.07 -11.41 -8.76
N ASN A 371 -5.26 -12.14 -9.85
CA ASN A 371 -5.96 -13.40 -9.81
C ASN A 371 -4.93 -14.51 -9.99
N LYS A 372 -4.75 -15.35 -8.98
CA LYS A 372 -4.06 -16.63 -9.15
C LYS A 372 -5.07 -17.62 -9.72
N ILE A 373 -4.91 -17.99 -10.99
CA ILE A 373 -5.70 -19.04 -11.64
C ILE A 373 -4.69 -20.09 -12.11
N ASP A 374 -4.80 -21.31 -11.58
CA ASP A 374 -4.02 -22.49 -12.00
C ASP A 374 -2.51 -22.24 -12.09
N ASP A 375 -1.90 -21.77 -10.99
CA ASP A 375 -0.46 -21.48 -10.85
C ASP A 375 0.14 -20.44 -11.80
N LYS A 376 -0.68 -19.77 -12.62
CA LYS A 376 -0.28 -18.60 -13.40
C LYS A 376 -0.74 -17.32 -12.72
N ILE A 377 0.19 -16.41 -12.50
CA ILE A 377 -0.13 -15.05 -12.04
C ILE A 377 -0.72 -14.30 -13.24
N THR A 378 -2.03 -14.05 -13.20
CA THR A 378 -2.69 -13.17 -14.15
C THR A 378 -2.88 -11.81 -13.50
N ILE A 379 -2.22 -10.79 -14.05
CA ILE A 379 -2.46 -9.40 -13.65
C ILE A 379 -3.66 -8.91 -14.45
N THR A 380 -4.84 -8.99 -13.86
CA THR A 380 -6.05 -8.43 -14.45
C THR A 380 -6.10 -6.94 -14.09
N VAL A 381 -6.04 -6.09 -15.09
CA VAL A 381 -6.23 -4.66 -14.91
C VAL A 381 -7.73 -4.38 -14.96
N ARG A 382 -8.31 -3.88 -13.85
CA ARG A 382 -9.71 -3.42 -13.84
C ARG A 382 -9.76 -1.92 -14.10
N ALA A 383 -10.43 -1.55 -15.18
CA ALA A 383 -10.84 -0.16 -15.43
C ALA A 383 -11.94 0.24 -14.45
N PHE A 384 -11.75 1.40 -13.83
CA PHE A 384 -12.74 2.04 -12.98
C PHE A 384 -13.36 3.23 -13.71
N ASP A 385 -13.86 2.99 -14.92
CA ASP A 385 -14.73 3.93 -15.61
C ASP A 385 -15.58 3.21 -16.67
N LYS A 386 -16.83 2.89 -16.33
CA LYS A 386 -17.98 2.91 -17.23
C LYS A 386 -19.28 2.63 -16.46
N LYS A 387 -20.32 3.35 -16.87
CA LYS A 387 -21.73 3.18 -16.53
C LYS A 387 -22.19 1.73 -16.65
#